data_AF-A0A9D7XHV9-F1
#
_entry.id   AF-A0A9D7XHV9-F1
#
_cell.length_a   1.000
_cell.length_b   1.000
_cell.length_c   1.000
_cell.angle_alpha   90.00
_cell.angle_beta   90.00
_cell.angle_gamma   90.00
#
_symmetry.space_group_name_H-M   'P 1'
#
loop_
_entity.id
_entity.type
_entity.pdbx_description
1 polymer ?
#
loop_
_entity_poly.entity_id
_entity_poly.type
_entity_poly.pdbx_seq_one_letter_code
_entity_poly.pdbx_strand_id
1 'polypeptide(L)'
;MVPEESPTPIHQDEVLAPRAPWSFLSAALPGGFTRWGWGLMVGWMLVLLGPALGWAGHLRRAAGWSALPAHWGESLSARDAWELVVNGGLQHRLTNSPTVHLFGLGLVIVLWCGWRMQAERAGLEARLGSWLLGALDTVLIGFLPLGLVALLVDFLLVKAWGSGLDALGWVAFFGRPLVWMALVAALNLQWWICRLGRAAGPKRGYRRHLADSFLGLWNHPIQWGLLTVGGVALRALLPFLVLLLAWRLGGGTTFRVWLFVLLQLVVTAGNGWLMGWLLRATALFWRHADLVHTELIMLEESVRETV
;
A
#
# COMPACT_ATOMS: atom_id res chain seq x y z
N MET A 1 -47.12 -30.89 20.89
CA MET A 1 -45.75 -30.84 20.35
C MET A 1 -45.12 -29.57 20.88
N VAL A 2 -44.25 -29.69 21.88
CA VAL A 2 -43.45 -28.56 22.37
C VAL A 2 -42.35 -28.35 21.33
N PRO A 3 -42.15 -27.12 20.81
CA PRO A 3 -41.04 -26.88 19.90
C PRO A 3 -39.74 -27.11 20.66
N GLU A 4 -38.91 -28.00 20.12
CA GLU A 4 -37.57 -28.28 20.61
C GLU A 4 -36.75 -26.99 20.46
N GLU A 5 -36.55 -26.28 21.59
CA GLU A 5 -35.66 -25.14 21.65
C GLU A 5 -34.25 -25.65 21.37
N SER A 6 -33.69 -25.23 20.22
CA SER A 6 -32.28 -25.45 19.90
C SER A 6 -31.44 -25.05 21.11
N PRO A 7 -30.55 -25.91 21.63
CA PRO A 7 -29.70 -25.54 22.74
C PRO A 7 -28.91 -24.29 22.37
N THR A 8 -29.02 -23.26 23.21
CA THR A 8 -28.21 -22.07 23.11
C THR A 8 -26.73 -22.49 23.20
N PRO A 9 -25.88 -22.14 22.22
CA PRO A 9 -24.49 -22.55 22.25
C PRO A 9 -23.82 -22.00 23.51
N ILE A 10 -23.32 -22.89 24.36
CA ILE A 10 -22.67 -22.61 25.64
C ILE A 10 -21.36 -21.82 25.45
N HIS A 11 -20.79 -21.85 24.24
CA HIS A 11 -19.67 -21.01 23.87
C HIS A 11 -20.18 -19.78 23.14
N GLN A 12 -20.45 -18.70 23.89
CA GLN A 12 -20.24 -17.38 23.31
C GLN A 12 -18.78 -17.34 22.92
N ASP A 13 -18.46 -17.22 21.62
CA ASP A 13 -17.10 -16.97 21.17
C ASP A 13 -16.53 -15.85 22.03
N GLU A 14 -15.63 -16.17 22.95
CA GLU A 14 -14.99 -15.18 23.81
C GLU A 14 -14.39 -14.13 22.89
N VAL A 15 -14.91 -12.90 22.98
CA VAL A 15 -14.58 -11.81 22.05
C VAL A 15 -13.07 -11.53 22.03
N LEU A 16 -12.37 -11.95 23.09
CA LEU A 16 -10.95 -11.79 23.35
C LEU A 16 -10.12 -13.05 23.10
N ALA A 17 -10.73 -14.18 22.71
CA ALA A 17 -9.98 -15.41 22.45
C ALA A 17 -8.94 -15.22 21.34
N PRO A 18 -7.76 -15.88 21.41
CA PRO A 18 -6.74 -15.78 20.37
C PRO A 18 -7.30 -16.16 19.00
N ARG A 19 -7.19 -15.25 18.03
CA ARG A 19 -7.68 -15.47 16.66
C ARG A 19 -6.53 -15.70 15.69
N ALA A 20 -6.67 -16.72 14.85
CA ALA A 20 -5.70 -17.00 13.78
C ALA A 20 -5.75 -15.92 12.69
N PRO A 21 -4.64 -15.60 12.01
CA PRO A 21 -4.62 -14.61 10.91
C PRO A 21 -5.69 -14.88 9.83
N TRP A 22 -5.96 -16.16 9.55
CA TRP A 22 -6.95 -16.59 8.57
C TRP A 22 -8.38 -16.16 8.91
N SER A 23 -8.77 -16.10 10.18
CA SER A 23 -10.13 -15.68 10.56
C SER A 23 -10.39 -14.21 10.22
N PHE A 24 -9.35 -13.36 10.28
CA PHE A 24 -9.46 -11.97 9.89
C PHE A 24 -9.58 -11.80 8.37
N LEU A 25 -8.83 -12.60 7.61
CA LEU A 25 -8.86 -12.61 6.15
C LEU A 25 -10.19 -13.12 5.61
N SER A 26 -10.72 -14.22 6.17
CA SER A 26 -12.02 -14.75 5.80
C SER A 26 -13.16 -13.78 6.16
N ALA A 27 -13.13 -13.17 7.34
CA ALA A 27 -14.10 -12.15 7.74
C ALA A 27 -14.01 -10.84 6.93
N ALA A 28 -12.94 -10.67 6.15
CA ALA A 28 -12.73 -9.55 5.24
C ALA A 28 -13.17 -9.85 3.80
N LEU A 29 -13.47 -11.12 3.44
CA LEU A 29 -13.76 -11.63 2.07
C LEU A 29 -14.68 -10.79 1.18
N PRO A 30 -15.70 -10.07 1.69
CA PRO A 30 -16.46 -9.13 0.86
C PRO A 30 -15.62 -7.98 0.26
N GLY A 31 -14.31 -7.95 0.53
CA GLY A 31 -13.41 -6.81 0.40
C GLY A 31 -13.00 -6.47 -1.02
N GLY A 32 -13.65 -5.42 -1.53
CA GLY A 32 -13.42 -4.76 -2.81
C GLY A 32 -14.75 -4.50 -3.53
N PHE A 33 -15.75 -5.36 -3.31
CA PHE A 33 -17.12 -5.18 -3.81
C PHE A 33 -18.03 -4.37 -2.88
N THR A 34 -17.44 -3.60 -1.96
CA THR A 34 -18.19 -2.65 -1.14
C THR A 34 -18.28 -1.30 -1.84
N ARG A 35 -19.19 -0.43 -1.37
CA ARG A 35 -19.30 0.95 -1.86
C ARG A 35 -17.95 1.65 -1.97
N TRP A 36 -17.11 1.53 -0.94
CA TRP A 36 -15.79 2.15 -0.89
C TRP A 36 -14.72 1.36 -1.64
N GLY A 37 -14.90 0.04 -1.78
CA GLY A 37 -14.03 -0.81 -2.58
C GLY A 37 -14.06 -0.47 -4.07
N TRP A 38 -15.24 -0.15 -4.61
CA TRP A 38 -15.37 0.40 -5.97
C TRP A 38 -14.62 1.73 -6.12
N GLY A 39 -14.74 2.63 -5.15
CA GLY A 39 -13.99 3.89 -5.12
C GLY A 39 -12.47 3.66 -5.11
N LEU A 40 -11.98 2.66 -4.36
CA LEU A 40 -10.57 2.26 -4.36
C LEU A 40 -10.12 1.77 -5.73
N MET A 41 -10.89 0.90 -6.40
CA MET A 41 -10.53 0.41 -7.74
C MET A 41 -10.45 1.54 -8.75
N VAL A 42 -11.45 2.43 -8.77
CA VAL A 42 -11.46 3.61 -9.66
C VAL A 42 -10.29 4.55 -9.35
N GLY A 43 -10.03 4.82 -8.06
CA GLY A 43 -8.91 5.66 -7.65
C GLY A 43 -7.57 5.08 -8.12
N TRP A 44 -7.35 3.78 -7.97
CA TRP A 44 -6.14 3.11 -8.46
C TRP A 44 -6.02 3.14 -9.99
N MET A 45 -7.13 2.98 -10.72
CA MET A 45 -7.13 3.15 -12.19
C MET A 45 -6.67 4.55 -12.59
N LEU A 46 -7.15 5.61 -11.90
CA LEU A 46 -6.71 6.99 -12.16
C LEU A 46 -5.22 7.21 -11.84
N VAL A 47 -4.74 6.63 -10.73
CA VAL A 47 -3.32 6.64 -10.34
C VAL A 47 -2.44 6.00 -11.41
N LEU A 48 -2.90 4.92 -12.06
CA LEU A 48 -2.16 4.24 -13.12
C LEU A 48 -2.25 4.97 -14.48
N LEU A 49 -3.45 5.44 -14.84
CA LEU A 49 -3.71 6.07 -16.13
C LEU A 49 -2.86 7.32 -16.33
N GLY A 50 -2.66 8.14 -15.29
CA GLY A 50 -1.83 9.35 -15.40
C GLY A 50 -0.40 9.06 -15.90
N PRO A 51 0.40 8.28 -15.16
CA PRO A 51 1.75 7.90 -15.58
C PRO A 51 1.79 7.11 -16.89
N ALA A 52 0.85 6.19 -17.13
CA ALA A 52 0.80 5.39 -18.35
C ALA A 52 0.54 6.25 -19.59
N LEU A 53 -0.39 7.21 -19.53
CA LEU A 53 -0.66 8.16 -20.61
C LEU A 53 0.51 9.12 -20.82
N GLY A 54 1.15 9.57 -19.74
CA GLY A 54 2.36 10.39 -19.80
C GLY A 54 3.53 9.65 -20.49
N TRP A 55 3.74 8.39 -20.13
CA TRP A 55 4.75 7.51 -20.72
C TRP A 55 4.46 7.20 -22.19
N ALA A 56 3.23 6.83 -22.52
CA ALA A 56 2.82 6.59 -23.91
C ALA A 56 2.97 7.84 -24.79
N GLY A 57 2.63 9.02 -24.25
CA GLY A 57 2.82 10.31 -24.93
C GLY A 57 4.28 10.72 -25.10
N HIS A 58 5.17 10.27 -24.21
CA HIS A 58 6.62 10.45 -24.32
C HIS A 58 7.21 9.53 -25.39
N LEU A 59 6.91 8.23 -25.33
CA LEU A 59 7.39 7.23 -26.29
C LEU A 59 6.96 7.53 -27.72
N ARG A 60 5.70 7.96 -27.94
CA ARG A 60 5.21 8.36 -29.27
C ARG A 60 6.04 9.49 -29.90
N ARG A 61 6.61 10.38 -29.10
CA ARG A 61 7.44 11.50 -29.57
C ARG A 61 8.91 11.09 -29.73
N ALA A 62 9.43 10.27 -28.82
CA ALA A 62 10.79 9.74 -28.91
C ALA A 62 10.98 8.76 -30.09
N ALA A 63 9.91 8.06 -30.50
CA ALA A 63 9.88 7.20 -31.68
C ALA A 63 10.13 7.93 -33.01
N GLY A 64 10.02 9.27 -33.04
CA GLY A 64 10.40 10.07 -34.21
C GLY A 64 11.90 10.40 -34.29
N TRP A 65 12.66 10.20 -33.21
CA TRP A 65 14.04 10.69 -33.05
C TRP A 65 15.05 9.58 -32.69
N SER A 66 14.61 8.37 -32.39
CA SER A 66 15.51 7.27 -31.98
C SER A 66 15.01 5.93 -32.51
N ALA A 67 15.94 5.07 -32.94
CA ALA A 67 15.70 3.69 -33.36
C ALA A 67 15.27 2.76 -32.20
N LEU A 68 14.99 3.31 -31.02
CA LEU A 68 14.68 2.58 -29.79
C LEU A 68 13.41 1.72 -29.85
N PRO A 69 12.32 2.08 -30.56
CA PRO A 69 11.21 1.15 -30.77
C PRO A 69 11.62 -0.08 -31.60
N ALA A 70 12.71 0.00 -32.37
CA ALA A 70 13.21 -1.08 -33.22
C ALA A 70 14.17 -2.02 -32.48
N HIS A 71 14.90 -1.55 -31.46
CA HIS A 71 15.84 -2.33 -30.64
C HIS A 71 15.33 -2.65 -29.22
N TRP A 72 14.04 -2.40 -28.96
CA TRP A 72 13.39 -2.67 -27.68
C TRP A 72 13.35 -4.19 -27.43
N GLY A 73 14.34 -4.71 -26.70
CA GLY A 73 14.50 -6.15 -26.48
C GLY A 73 15.91 -6.69 -26.70
N GLU A 74 16.79 -5.92 -27.34
CA GLU A 74 18.23 -6.23 -27.42
C GLU A 74 18.94 -5.74 -26.14
N SER A 75 20.13 -6.30 -25.86
CA SER A 75 20.83 -6.21 -24.57
C SER A 75 21.21 -4.78 -24.16
N LEU A 76 20.25 -4.03 -23.62
CA LEU A 76 20.49 -2.78 -22.91
C LEU A 76 21.19 -3.09 -21.59
N SER A 77 22.28 -2.41 -21.29
CA SER A 77 22.87 -2.47 -19.94
C SER A 77 22.00 -1.69 -18.95
N ALA A 78 22.17 -1.93 -17.64
CA ALA A 78 21.43 -1.17 -16.63
C ALA A 78 21.68 0.35 -16.77
N ARG A 79 22.90 0.72 -17.17
CA ARG A 79 23.32 2.11 -17.39
C ARG A 79 22.59 2.76 -18.57
N ASP A 80 22.44 2.05 -19.68
CA ASP A 80 21.73 2.58 -20.87
C ASP A 80 20.25 2.82 -20.56
N ALA A 81 19.63 1.89 -19.82
CA ALA A 81 18.25 2.04 -19.36
C ALA A 81 18.09 3.25 -18.42
N TRP A 82 19.06 3.48 -17.53
CA TRP A 82 19.06 4.63 -16.62
C TRP A 82 19.24 5.96 -17.34
N GLU A 83 20.20 6.07 -18.27
CA GLU A 83 20.42 7.28 -19.05
C GLU A 83 19.18 7.64 -19.87
N LEU A 84 18.47 6.65 -20.40
CA LEU A 84 17.21 6.87 -21.10
C LEU A 84 16.10 7.42 -20.19
N VAL A 85 15.99 6.90 -18.97
CA VAL A 85 14.94 7.31 -18.01
C VAL A 85 15.23 8.69 -17.42
N VAL A 86 16.48 8.98 -17.07
CA VAL A 86 16.87 10.20 -16.35
C VAL A 86 17.24 11.33 -17.31
N ASN A 87 18.10 11.05 -18.29
CA ASN A 87 18.59 12.07 -19.23
C ASN A 87 17.67 12.22 -20.46
N GLY A 88 16.74 11.28 -20.69
CA GLY A 88 15.70 11.39 -21.71
C GLY A 88 14.63 12.46 -21.43
N GLY A 89 14.71 13.18 -20.30
CA GLY A 89 13.82 14.30 -19.97
C GLY A 89 12.39 13.88 -19.62
N LEU A 90 12.18 12.61 -19.26
CA LEU A 90 10.88 12.06 -18.87
C LEU A 90 10.31 12.74 -17.63
N GLN A 91 11.16 12.98 -16.62
CA GLN A 91 10.75 13.53 -15.32
C GLN A 91 10.08 14.91 -15.45
N HIS A 92 10.66 15.81 -16.25
CA HIS A 92 10.12 17.16 -16.48
C HIS A 92 8.78 17.20 -17.24
N ARG A 93 8.47 16.17 -18.03
CA ARG A 93 7.23 16.10 -18.82
C ARG A 93 6.08 15.48 -18.05
N LEU A 94 6.37 14.51 -17.18
CA LEU A 94 5.37 13.91 -16.31
C LEU A 94 4.82 14.92 -15.32
N THR A 95 5.63 15.85 -14.80
CA THR A 95 5.22 16.86 -13.81
C THR A 95 4.41 18.03 -14.39
N ASN A 96 4.50 18.30 -15.70
CA ASN A 96 3.86 19.45 -16.37
C ASN A 96 2.63 19.07 -17.21
N SER A 97 2.09 17.87 -17.02
CA SER A 97 1.00 17.32 -17.83
C SER A 97 -0.30 17.23 -17.01
N PRO A 98 -1.49 17.38 -17.63
CA PRO A 98 -2.79 17.14 -16.97
C PRO A 98 -2.91 15.78 -16.28
N THR A 99 -2.05 14.83 -16.66
CA THR A 99 -1.91 13.51 -16.03
C THR A 99 -1.52 13.57 -14.55
N VAL A 100 -0.84 14.64 -14.08
CA VAL A 100 -0.54 14.83 -12.65
C VAL A 100 -1.82 15.06 -11.85
N HIS A 101 -2.79 15.79 -12.41
CA HIS A 101 -4.05 16.02 -11.73
C HIS A 101 -4.87 14.73 -11.60
N LEU A 102 -4.84 13.86 -12.63
CA LEU A 102 -5.46 12.53 -12.55
C LEU A 102 -4.79 11.65 -11.49
N PHE A 103 -3.45 11.67 -11.43
CA PHE A 103 -2.70 10.96 -10.40
C PHE A 103 -3.05 11.48 -8.99
N GLY A 104 -3.02 12.80 -8.78
CA GLY A 104 -3.33 13.42 -7.49
C GLY A 104 -4.77 13.17 -7.04
N LEU A 105 -5.73 13.33 -7.95
CA LEU A 105 -7.14 13.02 -7.70
C LEU A 105 -7.33 11.54 -7.35
N GLY A 106 -6.72 10.64 -8.13
CA GLY A 106 -6.75 9.21 -7.88
C GLY A 106 -6.19 8.86 -6.50
N LEU A 107 -5.07 9.48 -6.10
CA LEU A 107 -4.46 9.27 -4.79
C LEU A 107 -5.37 9.74 -3.65
N VAL A 108 -5.98 10.92 -3.77
CA VAL A 108 -6.97 11.40 -2.78
C VAL A 108 -8.15 10.43 -2.64
N ILE A 109 -8.69 9.96 -3.77
CA ILE A 109 -9.79 8.97 -3.78
C ILE A 109 -9.35 7.68 -3.09
N VAL A 110 -8.18 7.13 -3.43
CA VAL A 110 -7.66 5.90 -2.83
C VAL A 110 -7.52 6.05 -1.31
N LEU A 111 -6.90 7.14 -0.85
CA LEU A 111 -6.64 7.36 0.56
C LEU A 111 -7.93 7.61 1.36
N TRP A 112 -8.89 8.33 0.77
CA TRP A 112 -10.17 8.62 1.41
C TRP A 112 -11.10 7.42 1.45
N CYS A 113 -11.30 6.73 0.31
CA CYS A 113 -12.11 5.51 0.25
C CYS A 113 -11.52 4.41 1.14
N GLY A 114 -10.18 4.27 1.16
CA GLY A 114 -9.49 3.36 2.07
C GLY A 114 -9.76 3.68 3.53
N TRP A 115 -9.76 4.97 3.90
CA TRP A 115 -10.11 5.39 5.26
C TRP A 115 -11.56 5.06 5.62
N ARG A 116 -12.53 5.47 4.78
CA ARG A 116 -13.96 5.21 5.01
C ARG A 116 -14.22 3.72 5.23
N MET A 117 -13.60 2.87 4.42
CA MET A 117 -13.77 1.42 4.52
C MET A 117 -13.14 0.84 5.80
N GLN A 118 -11.96 1.32 6.20
CA GLN A 118 -11.33 0.86 7.44
C GLN A 118 -12.13 1.25 8.67
N ALA A 119 -12.55 2.52 8.77
CA ALA A 119 -13.34 3.01 9.89
C ALA A 119 -14.67 2.25 10.00
N GLU A 120 -15.38 2.10 8.87
CA GLU A 120 -16.64 1.33 8.82
C GLU A 120 -16.43 -0.11 9.31
N ARG A 121 -15.34 -0.77 8.90
CA ARG A 121 -15.06 -2.14 9.35
C ARG A 121 -14.66 -2.22 10.82
N ALA A 122 -13.98 -1.20 11.33
CA ALA A 122 -13.66 -1.06 12.76
C ALA A 122 -14.88 -0.66 13.61
N GLY A 123 -16.02 -0.30 13.00
CA GLY A 123 -17.19 0.22 13.73
C GLY A 123 -17.01 1.66 14.21
N LEU A 124 -16.17 2.44 13.53
CA LEU A 124 -15.83 3.83 13.87
C LEU A 124 -16.38 4.79 12.83
N GLU A 125 -16.61 6.03 13.24
CA GLU A 125 -16.95 7.11 12.31
C GLU A 125 -15.71 7.63 11.59
N ALA A 126 -15.74 7.57 10.25
CA ALA A 126 -14.68 8.17 9.45
C ALA A 126 -14.83 9.70 9.40
N ARG A 127 -14.08 10.38 10.27
CA ARG A 127 -13.97 11.84 10.34
C ARG A 127 -12.71 12.32 9.63
N LEU A 128 -12.75 13.55 9.08
CA LEU A 128 -11.61 14.18 8.41
C LEU A 128 -10.49 14.52 9.41
N GLY A 129 -10.85 14.94 10.63
CA GLY A 129 -9.89 15.31 11.67
C GLY A 129 -8.97 14.14 12.05
N SER A 130 -9.51 12.94 12.29
CA SER A 130 -8.71 11.74 12.57
C SER A 130 -7.84 11.32 11.40
N TRP A 131 -8.31 11.54 10.16
CA TRP A 131 -7.53 11.28 8.95
C TRP A 131 -6.30 12.19 8.83
N LEU A 132 -6.49 13.52 8.98
CA LEU A 132 -5.40 14.50 8.90
C LEU A 132 -4.44 14.43 10.10
N LEU A 133 -4.97 14.38 11.33
CA LEU A 133 -4.14 14.31 12.53
C LEU A 133 -3.37 12.99 12.62
N GLY A 134 -3.96 11.88 12.17
CA GLY A 134 -3.22 10.62 12.08
C GLY A 134 -2.05 10.71 11.10
N ALA A 135 -2.16 11.50 10.02
CA ALA A 135 -1.05 11.70 9.09
C ALA A 135 0.08 12.50 9.75
N LEU A 136 -0.27 13.55 10.49
CA LEU A 136 0.68 14.31 11.30
C LEU A 136 1.38 13.42 12.34
N ASP A 137 0.62 12.62 13.08
CA ASP A 137 1.17 11.68 14.07
C ASP A 137 2.17 10.72 13.41
N THR A 138 1.86 10.23 12.21
CA THR A 138 2.75 9.35 11.42
C THR A 138 4.05 10.01 11.03
N VAL A 139 4.03 11.29 10.66
CA VAL A 139 5.26 12.03 10.38
C VAL A 139 6.11 12.11 11.64
N LEU A 140 5.50 12.33 12.80
CA LEU A 140 6.21 12.45 14.08
C LEU A 140 6.88 11.14 14.53
N ILE A 141 6.16 10.01 14.48
CA ILE A 141 6.64 8.74 15.05
C ILE A 141 7.12 7.71 14.04
N GLY A 142 6.65 7.80 12.79
CA GLY A 142 6.92 6.82 11.74
C GLY A 142 8.07 7.23 10.83
N PHE A 143 8.16 8.51 10.45
CA PHE A 143 9.12 8.95 9.44
C PHE A 143 10.58 8.78 9.86
N LEU A 144 10.93 9.14 11.10
CA LEU A 144 12.30 9.08 11.56
C LEU A 144 12.89 7.65 11.52
N PRO A 145 12.30 6.63 12.19
CA PRO A 145 12.87 5.29 12.19
C PRO A 145 12.81 4.62 10.82
N LEU A 146 11.66 4.70 10.12
CA LEU A 146 11.50 4.04 8.82
C LEU A 146 12.32 4.72 7.73
N GLY A 147 12.39 6.06 7.76
CA GLY A 147 13.15 6.86 6.82
C GLY A 147 14.65 6.62 6.95
N LEU A 148 15.19 6.52 8.17
CA LEU A 148 16.60 6.20 8.38
C LEU A 148 16.98 4.83 7.79
N VAL A 149 16.13 3.81 8.00
CA VAL A 149 16.35 2.48 7.41
C VAL A 149 16.32 2.55 5.88
N ALA A 150 15.31 3.23 5.32
CA ALA A 150 15.19 3.37 3.86
C ALA A 150 16.37 4.12 3.25
N LEU A 151 16.84 5.21 3.88
CA LEU A 151 18.00 5.97 3.45
C LEU A 151 19.28 5.13 3.51
N LEU A 152 19.47 4.34 4.55
CA LEU A 152 20.62 3.44 4.67
C LEU A 152 20.63 2.40 3.55
N VAL A 153 19.49 1.79 3.25
CA VAL A 153 19.38 0.81 2.16
C VAL A 153 19.57 1.48 0.80
N ASP A 154 18.95 2.63 0.55
CA ASP A 154 19.15 3.38 -0.71
C ASP A 154 20.62 3.76 -0.90
N PHE A 155 21.31 4.17 0.15
CA PHE A 155 22.76 4.46 0.12
C PHE A 155 23.59 3.23 -0.27
N LEU A 156 23.29 2.06 0.29
CA LEU A 156 23.96 0.81 -0.08
C LEU A 156 23.70 0.44 -1.55
N LEU A 157 22.48 0.67 -2.05
CA LEU A 157 22.14 0.45 -3.45
C LEU A 157 22.85 1.44 -4.39
N VAL A 158 23.00 2.70 -3.99
CA VAL A 158 23.80 3.69 -4.75
C VAL A 158 25.27 3.26 -4.82
N LYS A 159 25.84 2.74 -3.72
CA LYS A 159 27.19 2.17 -3.76
C LYS A 159 27.27 0.95 -4.68
N ALA A 160 26.29 0.07 -4.64
CA ALA A 160 26.21 -1.09 -5.52
C ALA A 160 26.16 -0.67 -7.00
N TRP A 161 25.41 0.38 -7.33
CA TRP A 161 25.38 0.99 -8.66
C TRP A 161 26.76 1.50 -9.10
N GLY A 162 27.48 2.20 -8.22
CA GLY A 162 28.81 2.75 -8.49
C GLY A 162 29.94 1.71 -8.59
N SER A 163 29.67 0.43 -8.36
CA SER A 163 30.68 -0.64 -8.36
C SER A 163 31.18 -1.05 -9.74
N GLY A 164 30.47 -0.67 -10.81
CA GLY A 164 30.78 -1.06 -12.19
C GLY A 164 30.38 -2.49 -12.58
N LEU A 165 29.79 -3.27 -11.65
CA LEU A 165 29.25 -4.60 -11.93
C LEU A 165 27.80 -4.49 -12.45
N ASP A 166 27.54 -4.94 -13.69
CA ASP A 166 26.21 -4.80 -14.32
C ASP A 166 25.10 -5.49 -13.50
N ALA A 167 25.37 -6.65 -12.91
CA ALA A 167 24.43 -7.33 -12.02
C ALA A 167 24.03 -6.47 -10.79
N LEU A 168 24.99 -5.78 -10.18
CA LEU A 168 24.71 -4.85 -9.07
C LEU A 168 24.03 -3.57 -9.55
N GLY A 169 24.31 -3.14 -10.79
CA GLY A 169 23.59 -2.09 -11.49
C GLY A 169 22.10 -2.41 -11.60
N TRP A 170 21.74 -3.61 -12.07
CA TRP A 170 20.34 -4.05 -12.14
C TRP A 170 19.65 -4.15 -10.78
N VAL A 171 20.36 -4.70 -9.78
CA VAL A 171 19.86 -4.76 -8.40
C VAL A 171 19.56 -3.37 -7.86
N ALA A 172 20.44 -2.39 -8.10
CA ALA A 172 20.21 -1.01 -7.67
C ALA A 172 19.10 -0.32 -8.49
N PHE A 173 19.03 -0.56 -9.80
CA PHE A 173 18.01 0.01 -10.68
C PHE A 173 16.59 -0.34 -10.23
N PHE A 174 16.35 -1.62 -9.94
CA PHE A 174 15.03 -2.09 -9.48
C PHE A 174 14.86 -1.97 -7.96
N GLY A 175 15.92 -2.19 -7.19
CA GLY A 175 15.89 -2.19 -5.73
C GLY A 175 15.56 -0.83 -5.15
N ARG A 176 16.08 0.27 -5.71
CA ARG A 176 15.86 1.61 -5.16
C ARG A 176 14.37 2.01 -5.18
N PRO A 177 13.64 1.92 -6.30
CA PRO A 177 12.20 2.12 -6.30
C PRO A 177 11.46 1.25 -5.28
N LEU A 178 11.84 -0.03 -5.14
CA LEU A 178 11.20 -0.95 -4.21
C LEU A 178 11.41 -0.55 -2.74
N VAL A 179 12.58 -0.04 -2.37
CA VAL A 179 12.86 0.48 -1.02
C VAL A 179 11.94 1.66 -0.70
N TRP A 180 11.81 2.62 -1.62
CA TRP A 180 10.93 3.77 -1.42
C TRP A 180 9.45 3.37 -1.39
N MET A 181 9.05 2.41 -2.22
CA MET A 181 7.69 1.85 -2.16
C MET A 181 7.42 1.14 -0.83
N ALA A 182 8.40 0.40 -0.29
CA ALA A 182 8.32 -0.24 1.01
C ALA A 182 8.21 0.78 2.15
N LEU A 183 8.99 1.86 2.11
CA LEU A 183 8.88 2.97 3.05
C LEU A 183 7.47 3.57 3.02
N VAL A 184 6.95 3.90 1.83
CA VAL A 184 5.61 4.47 1.67
C VAL A 184 4.53 3.50 2.16
N ALA A 185 4.68 2.20 1.92
CA ALA A 185 3.76 1.18 2.43
C ALA A 185 3.79 1.10 3.97
N ALA A 186 4.99 1.13 4.58
CA ALA A 186 5.14 1.11 6.04
C ALA A 186 4.59 2.40 6.69
N LEU A 187 4.84 3.56 6.10
CA LEU A 187 4.27 4.83 6.56
C LEU A 187 2.75 4.85 6.43
N ASN A 188 2.19 4.29 5.35
CA ASN A 188 0.75 4.14 5.23
C ASN A 188 0.19 3.26 6.35
N LEU A 189 0.87 2.16 6.69
CA LEU A 189 0.44 1.29 7.77
C LEU A 189 0.48 1.98 9.13
N GLN A 190 1.56 2.71 9.44
CA GLN A 190 1.65 3.55 10.63
C GLN A 190 0.51 4.58 10.66
N TRP A 191 0.21 5.21 9.52
CA TRP A 191 -0.90 6.14 9.41
C TRP A 191 -2.25 5.51 9.67
N TRP A 192 -2.46 4.27 9.22
CA TRP A 192 -3.70 3.54 9.48
C TRP A 192 -3.89 3.30 10.98
N ILE A 193 -2.83 2.91 11.68
CA ILE A 193 -2.87 2.71 13.14
C ILE A 193 -3.18 4.04 13.84
N CYS A 194 -2.45 5.11 13.52
CA CYS A 194 -2.64 6.42 14.13
C CYS A 194 -4.07 6.96 13.92
N ARG A 195 -4.61 6.88 12.70
CA ARG A 195 -5.95 7.42 12.40
C ARG A 195 -7.07 6.60 13.03
N LEU A 196 -6.90 5.27 13.17
CA LEU A 196 -7.83 4.41 13.90
C LEU A 196 -7.84 4.74 15.39
N GLY A 197 -6.67 4.87 16.02
CA GLY A 197 -6.54 5.30 17.43
C GLY A 197 -7.17 6.68 17.67
N ARG A 198 -6.95 7.64 16.75
CA ARG A 198 -7.61 8.96 16.81
C ARG A 198 -9.13 8.88 16.70
N ALA A 199 -9.65 8.00 15.84
CA ALA A 199 -11.09 7.87 15.63
C ALA A 199 -11.78 7.13 16.78
N ALA A 200 -11.11 6.19 17.44
CA ALA A 200 -11.59 5.55 18.67
C ALA A 200 -11.55 6.48 19.89
N GLY A 201 -10.79 7.57 19.82
CA GLY A 201 -10.66 8.57 20.88
C GLY A 201 -9.51 8.21 21.84
N PRO A 202 -8.52 9.10 22.04
CA PRO A 202 -7.37 8.80 22.88
C PRO A 202 -7.77 8.72 24.36
N LYS A 203 -7.86 7.49 24.88
CA LYS A 203 -8.34 7.19 26.25
C LYS A 203 -7.45 7.78 27.36
N ARG A 204 -6.14 7.96 27.10
CA ARG A 204 -5.13 8.33 28.12
C ARG A 204 -4.27 9.56 27.79
N GLY A 205 -4.81 10.43 26.93
CA GLY A 205 -4.14 11.65 26.48
C GLY A 205 -3.17 11.44 25.33
N TYR A 206 -2.67 12.55 24.77
CA TYR A 206 -1.98 12.55 23.47
C TYR A 206 -0.65 11.79 23.46
N ARG A 207 0.18 11.92 24.51
CA ARG A 207 1.49 11.24 24.57
C ARG A 207 1.36 9.72 24.56
N ARG A 208 0.37 9.18 25.29
CA ARG A 208 0.11 7.73 25.31
C ARG A 208 -0.45 7.26 23.97
N HIS A 209 -1.36 8.01 23.34
CA HIS A 209 -1.80 7.70 21.97
C HIS A 209 -0.64 7.54 20.97
N LEU A 210 0.37 8.43 21.02
CA LEU A 210 1.55 8.30 20.15
C LEU A 210 2.38 7.05 20.49
N ALA A 211 2.58 6.76 21.77
CA ALA A 211 3.30 5.57 22.22
C ALA A 211 2.56 4.28 21.82
N ASP A 212 1.25 4.21 22.05
CA ASP A 212 0.40 3.07 21.71
C ASP A 212 0.36 2.86 20.20
N SER A 213 0.28 3.95 19.42
CA SER A 213 0.32 3.89 17.96
C SER A 213 1.68 3.43 17.42
N PHE A 214 2.77 3.85 18.07
CA PHE A 214 4.12 3.39 17.73
C PHE A 214 4.26 1.90 18.03
N LEU A 215 3.98 1.50 19.28
CA LEU A 215 4.08 0.13 19.74
C LEU A 215 3.13 -0.80 18.97
N GLY A 216 1.96 -0.33 18.53
CA GLY A 216 1.04 -1.09 17.70
C GLY A 216 1.66 -1.57 16.37
N LEU A 217 2.59 -0.79 15.79
CA LEU A 217 3.38 -1.24 14.64
C LEU A 217 4.55 -2.14 15.07
N TRP A 218 5.23 -1.80 16.15
CA TRP A 218 6.47 -2.50 16.52
C TRP A 218 6.27 -3.81 17.30
N ASN A 219 5.10 -4.05 17.89
CA ASN A 219 4.75 -5.29 18.58
C ASN A 219 4.39 -6.44 17.62
N HIS A 220 4.13 -6.12 16.34
CA HIS A 220 3.78 -7.09 15.32
C HIS A 220 4.62 -6.93 14.04
N PRO A 221 5.96 -6.89 14.16
CA PRO A 221 6.84 -6.48 13.06
C PRO A 221 6.79 -7.48 11.89
N ILE A 222 6.54 -8.75 12.18
CA ILE A 222 6.43 -9.80 11.16
C ILE A 222 5.12 -9.64 10.38
N GLN A 223 3.98 -9.50 11.06
CA GLN A 223 2.67 -9.35 10.41
C GLN A 223 2.63 -8.10 9.54
N TRP A 224 3.11 -6.98 10.08
CA TRP A 224 3.15 -5.70 9.39
C TRP A 224 4.22 -5.64 8.30
N GLY A 225 5.36 -6.30 8.51
CA GLY A 225 6.39 -6.48 7.50
C GLY A 225 5.87 -7.28 6.30
N LEU A 226 5.17 -8.39 6.54
CA LEU A 226 4.55 -9.19 5.49
C LEU A 226 3.48 -8.39 4.72
N LEU A 227 2.66 -7.60 5.43
CA LEU A 227 1.66 -6.74 4.77
C LEU A 227 2.32 -5.63 3.92
N THR A 228 3.42 -5.06 4.42
CA THR A 228 4.20 -4.04 3.70
C THR A 228 4.83 -4.63 2.44
N VAL A 229 5.58 -5.73 2.57
CA VAL A 229 6.24 -6.42 1.46
C VAL A 229 5.21 -6.97 0.48
N GLY A 230 4.13 -7.60 0.97
CA GLY A 230 3.02 -8.06 0.13
C GLY A 230 2.38 -6.91 -0.64
N GLY A 231 2.14 -5.77 0.02
CA GLY A 231 1.64 -4.56 -0.63
C GLY A 231 2.58 -4.00 -1.69
N VAL A 232 3.90 -4.08 -1.51
CA VAL A 232 4.88 -3.70 -2.54
C VAL A 232 4.86 -4.71 -3.70
N ALA A 233 4.90 -6.00 -3.39
CA ALA A 233 4.89 -7.08 -4.37
C ALA A 233 3.65 -7.02 -5.26
N LEU A 234 2.47 -6.78 -4.71
CA LEU A 234 1.24 -6.62 -5.49
C LEU A 234 1.32 -5.44 -6.46
N ARG A 235 1.89 -4.31 -6.02
CA ARG A 235 2.02 -3.10 -6.83
C ARG A 235 3.15 -3.17 -7.86
N ALA A 236 4.14 -4.03 -7.65
CA ALA A 236 5.30 -4.14 -8.54
C ALA A 236 5.19 -5.36 -9.47
N LEU A 237 4.90 -6.55 -8.94
CA LEU A 237 5.03 -7.82 -9.65
C LEU A 237 4.05 -7.94 -10.82
N LEU A 238 2.75 -7.79 -10.57
CA LEU A 238 1.75 -7.97 -11.63
C LEU A 238 1.91 -6.92 -12.75
N PRO A 239 2.08 -5.61 -12.44
CA PRO A 239 2.36 -4.62 -13.49
C PRO A 239 3.68 -4.88 -14.22
N PHE A 240 4.72 -5.34 -13.51
CA PHE A 240 5.99 -5.72 -14.12
C PHE A 240 5.83 -6.91 -15.07
N LEU A 241 5.06 -7.93 -14.70
CA LEU A 241 4.78 -9.07 -15.58
C LEU A 241 4.04 -8.64 -16.86
N VAL A 242 3.11 -7.69 -16.77
CA VAL A 242 2.46 -7.12 -17.96
C VAL A 242 3.46 -6.36 -18.83
N LEU A 243 4.36 -5.58 -18.22
CA LEU A 243 5.44 -4.88 -18.94
C LEU A 243 6.43 -5.86 -19.58
N LEU A 244 6.79 -6.95 -18.88
CA LEU A 244 7.67 -8.00 -19.38
C LEU A 244 7.01 -8.76 -20.53
N LEU A 245 5.70 -9.02 -20.44
CA LEU A 245 4.93 -9.60 -21.54
C LEU A 245 4.91 -8.66 -22.75
N ALA A 246 4.70 -7.37 -22.52
CA ALA A 246 4.78 -6.34 -23.57
C ALA A 246 6.18 -6.29 -24.20
N TRP A 247 7.22 -6.38 -23.38
CA TRP A 247 8.62 -6.46 -23.79
C TRP A 247 8.89 -7.68 -24.66
N ARG A 248 8.44 -8.87 -24.24
CA ARG A 248 8.71 -10.15 -24.93
C ARG A 248 7.93 -10.31 -26.23
N LEU A 249 6.69 -9.84 -26.26
CA LEU A 249 5.85 -9.97 -27.45
C LEU A 249 6.17 -8.91 -28.51
N GLY A 250 6.86 -7.83 -28.14
CA GLY A 250 7.16 -6.70 -29.01
C GLY A 250 5.87 -5.98 -29.49
N GLY A 251 5.98 -4.72 -29.92
CA GLY A 251 4.77 -3.95 -30.23
C GLY A 251 4.95 -2.79 -31.19
N GLY A 252 4.62 -3.03 -32.47
CA GLY A 252 4.41 -2.00 -33.50
C GLY A 252 2.97 -1.86 -34.00
N THR A 253 1.98 -2.54 -33.38
CA THR A 253 0.58 -2.50 -33.84
C THR A 253 -0.38 -1.92 -32.79
N THR A 254 -1.37 -1.15 -33.26
CA THR A 254 -2.39 -0.48 -32.42
C THR A 254 -3.15 -1.46 -31.51
N PHE A 255 -3.45 -2.67 -32.00
CA PHE A 255 -4.12 -3.70 -31.21
C PHE A 255 -3.34 -4.11 -29.96
N ARG A 256 -2.02 -4.34 -30.09
CA ARG A 256 -1.16 -4.75 -28.97
C ARG A 256 -1.05 -3.66 -27.91
N VAL A 257 -0.97 -2.40 -28.34
CA VAL A 257 -0.96 -1.24 -27.42
C VAL A 257 -2.21 -1.23 -26.55
N TRP A 258 -3.40 -1.36 -27.15
CA TRP A 258 -4.66 -1.39 -26.40
C TRP A 258 -4.80 -2.63 -25.51
N LEU A 259 -4.31 -3.78 -25.97
CA LEU A 259 -4.28 -5.00 -25.16
C LEU A 259 -3.45 -4.80 -23.88
N PHE A 260 -2.25 -4.21 -23.97
CA PHE A 260 -1.41 -3.98 -22.80
C PHE A 260 -1.99 -2.90 -21.87
N VAL A 261 -2.62 -1.86 -22.41
CA VAL A 261 -3.37 -0.88 -21.60
C VAL A 261 -4.49 -1.58 -20.84
N LEU A 262 -5.28 -2.42 -21.49
CA LEU A 262 -6.36 -3.17 -20.85
C LEU A 262 -5.83 -4.12 -19.77
N LEU A 263 -4.76 -4.87 -20.04
CA LEU A 263 -4.13 -5.75 -19.05
C LEU A 263 -3.65 -4.97 -17.82
N GLN A 264 -3.04 -3.80 -18.02
CA GLN A 264 -2.61 -2.94 -16.91
C GLN A 264 -3.80 -2.42 -16.10
N LEU A 265 -4.92 -2.06 -16.75
CA LEU A 265 -6.14 -1.65 -16.06
C LEU A 265 -6.75 -2.80 -15.24
N VAL A 266 -6.79 -4.01 -15.80
CA VAL A 266 -7.30 -5.21 -15.11
C VAL A 266 -6.43 -5.54 -13.90
N VAL A 267 -5.11 -5.56 -14.06
CA VAL A 267 -4.17 -5.79 -12.96
C VAL A 267 -4.33 -4.72 -11.87
N THR A 268 -4.50 -3.46 -12.26
CA THR A 268 -4.69 -2.36 -11.32
C THR A 268 -6.02 -2.46 -10.59
N ALA A 269 -7.09 -2.86 -11.27
CA ALA A 269 -8.38 -3.14 -10.66
C ALA A 269 -8.28 -4.27 -9.63
N GLY A 270 -7.64 -5.38 -10.01
CA GLY A 270 -7.41 -6.53 -9.13
C GLY A 270 -6.57 -6.16 -7.91
N ASN A 271 -5.51 -5.38 -8.10
CA ASN A 271 -4.69 -4.83 -7.02
C ASN A 271 -5.50 -3.91 -6.10
N GLY A 272 -6.34 -3.03 -6.65
CA GLY A 272 -7.22 -2.16 -5.88
C GLY A 272 -8.22 -2.95 -5.03
N TRP A 273 -8.81 -4.00 -5.61
CA TRP A 273 -9.69 -4.94 -4.91
C TRP A 273 -8.94 -5.62 -3.74
N LEU A 274 -7.77 -6.20 -4.02
CA LEU A 274 -6.98 -6.93 -3.03
C LEU A 274 -6.47 -6.02 -1.91
N MET A 275 -6.06 -4.80 -2.25
CA MET A 275 -5.74 -3.77 -1.25
C MET A 275 -6.94 -3.46 -0.37
N GLY A 276 -8.14 -3.44 -0.95
CA GLY A 276 -9.36 -3.22 -0.18
C GLY A 276 -9.69 -4.37 0.78
N TRP A 277 -9.44 -5.61 0.35
CA TRP A 277 -9.50 -6.78 1.21
C TRP A 277 -8.50 -6.68 2.38
N LEU A 278 -7.24 -6.36 2.11
CA LEU A 278 -6.20 -6.20 3.14
C LEU A 278 -6.50 -5.05 4.11
N LEU A 279 -7.02 -3.93 3.62
CA LEU A 279 -7.46 -2.80 4.45
C LEU A 279 -8.55 -3.21 5.45
N ARG A 280 -9.50 -4.05 5.05
CA ARG A 280 -10.54 -4.56 5.94
C ARG A 280 -9.98 -5.55 6.96
N ALA A 281 -9.11 -6.45 6.53
CA ALA A 281 -8.46 -7.40 7.42
C ALA A 281 -7.63 -6.69 8.50
N THR A 282 -6.87 -5.65 8.12
CA THR A 282 -6.10 -4.83 9.05
C THR A 282 -6.97 -4.08 10.06
N ALA A 283 -8.11 -3.53 9.63
CA ALA A 283 -9.05 -2.89 10.56
C ALA A 283 -9.63 -3.88 11.60
N LEU A 284 -9.93 -5.11 11.18
CA LEU A 284 -10.42 -6.15 12.09
C LEU A 284 -9.35 -6.61 13.08
N PHE A 285 -8.12 -6.80 12.59
CA PHE A 285 -6.99 -7.15 13.43
C PHE A 285 -6.72 -6.06 14.46
N TRP A 286 -6.67 -4.79 14.01
CA TRP A 286 -6.46 -3.64 14.89
C TRP A 286 -7.53 -3.56 15.98
N ARG A 287 -8.82 -3.71 15.61
CA ARG A 287 -9.92 -3.68 16.58
C ARG A 287 -9.79 -4.77 17.64
N HIS A 288 -9.45 -5.99 17.24
CA HIS A 288 -9.27 -7.08 18.19
C HIS A 288 -8.07 -6.80 19.12
N ALA A 289 -6.95 -6.32 18.58
CA ALA A 289 -5.78 -5.94 19.37
C ALA A 289 -6.07 -4.81 20.37
N ASP A 290 -6.82 -3.78 19.97
CA ASP A 290 -7.22 -2.67 20.86
C ASP A 290 -8.11 -3.14 22.03
N LEU A 291 -9.06 -4.04 21.75
CA LEU A 291 -9.92 -4.65 22.76
C LEU A 291 -9.10 -5.45 23.78
N VAL A 292 -8.25 -6.36 23.30
CA VAL A 292 -7.38 -7.18 24.17
C VAL A 292 -6.46 -6.29 25.01
N HIS A 293 -5.86 -5.27 24.41
CA HIS A 293 -4.99 -4.35 25.15
C HIS A 293 -5.74 -3.56 26.21
N THR A 294 -6.93 -3.04 25.89
CA THR A 294 -7.76 -2.29 26.85
C THR A 294 -8.11 -3.16 28.06
N GLU A 295 -8.54 -4.40 27.84
CA GLU A 295 -8.91 -5.34 28.90
C GLU A 295 -7.71 -5.70 29.80
N LEU A 296 -6.55 -5.97 29.22
CA LEU A 296 -5.33 -6.24 29.99
C LEU A 296 -4.99 -5.10 30.93
N ILE A 297 -5.18 -3.85 30.51
CA ILE A 297 -4.82 -2.72 31.38
C ILE A 297 -5.88 -2.48 32.45
N MET A 298 -7.16 -2.69 32.16
CA MET A 298 -8.21 -2.64 33.19
C MET A 298 -7.95 -3.69 34.28
N LEU A 299 -7.47 -4.88 33.89
CA LEU A 299 -7.03 -5.91 34.83
C LEU A 299 -5.81 -5.46 35.66
N GLU A 300 -4.78 -4.88 35.05
CA GLU A 300 -3.64 -4.33 35.79
C GLU A 300 -4.02 -3.22 36.77
N GLU A 301 -4.94 -2.32 36.38
CA GLU A 301 -5.44 -1.23 37.24
C GLU A 301 -6.23 -1.79 38.43
N SER A 302 -7.13 -2.75 38.21
CA SER A 302 -7.90 -3.41 39.30
C SER A 302 -7.02 -4.20 40.28
N VAL A 303 -5.96 -4.86 39.79
CA VAL A 303 -4.98 -5.54 40.66
C VAL A 303 -4.20 -4.53 41.50
N ARG A 304 -3.89 -3.34 40.97
CA ARG A 304 -3.21 -2.29 41.74
C ARG A 304 -4.09 -1.63 42.80
N GLU A 305 -5.40 -1.59 42.61
CA GLU A 305 -6.34 -1.07 43.60
C GLU A 305 -6.62 -2.06 44.75
N THR A 306 -6.27 -3.33 44.58
CA THR A 306 -6.50 -4.39 45.58
C THR A 306 -5.27 -4.73 46.42
N VAL A 307 -4.11 -4.13 46.13
CA VAL A 307 -2.83 -4.28 46.85
C VAL A 307 -2.51 -2.99 47.61
#